data_AF-U4KHW0-F1
#
_entry.id   AF-U4KHW0-F1
#
_cell.length_a   1.000
_cell.length_b   1.000
_cell.length_c   1.000
_cell.angle_alpha   90.00
_cell.angle_beta   90.00
_cell.angle_gamma   90.00
#
_symmetry.space_group_name_H-M   'P 1'
#
loop_
_entity.id
_entity.type
_entity.pdbx_description
1 polymer ?
#
loop_
_entity_poly.entity_id
_entity_poly.type
_entity_poly.pdbx_seq_one_letter_code
_entity_poly.pdbx_strand_id
1 'polypeptide(L)'
;MSGSWSEEELRATVRIYLKMSTQEQKGEKFNKKAYYRKLSQEYGRTEKAYEYRMQNISYIFALLGRSWVSGLKPAKNVGRVIGDKIEGIIAELENRPSNPDVGFEIEVSSYQKRKATDKPEGINEPKVNYSSIRVYERSAKVKAWVLNRANGVCELCLDQAPFTALSGKPYLEAHHVRRLSSGGSDSVSNCVALCPNCHRSLHYSINAQQLIDKLYEMNPELERE
;
A
#
# COMPACT_ATOMS: atom_id res chain seq x y z
N MET A 1 -29.58 -2.21 14.57
CA MET A 1 -28.23 -2.23 15.16
C MET A 1 -27.39 -3.19 14.33
N SER A 2 -26.30 -2.75 13.69
CA SER A 2 -25.47 -3.66 12.88
C SER A 2 -24.68 -4.57 13.80
N GLY A 3 -24.96 -5.87 13.76
CA GLY A 3 -24.19 -6.88 14.52
C GLY A 3 -22.70 -6.81 14.21
N SER A 4 -21.88 -7.35 15.11
CA SER A 4 -20.44 -7.55 14.87
C SER A 4 -20.24 -8.30 13.55
N TRP A 5 -19.23 -7.92 12.77
CA TRP A 5 -18.84 -8.64 11.54
C TRP A 5 -18.33 -10.03 11.93
N SER A 6 -18.87 -11.08 11.34
CA SER A 6 -18.31 -12.43 11.53
C SER A 6 -16.98 -12.54 10.78
N GLU A 7 -16.15 -13.50 11.15
CA GLU A 7 -14.87 -13.70 10.46
C GLU A 7 -15.09 -14.12 9.00
N GLU A 8 -16.07 -15.00 8.76
CA GLU A 8 -16.44 -15.50 7.43
C GLU A 8 -16.90 -14.37 6.52
N GLU A 9 -17.77 -13.50 7.02
CA GLU A 9 -18.28 -12.35 6.27
C GLU A 9 -17.19 -11.33 5.97
N LEU A 10 -16.33 -11.04 6.95
CA LEU A 10 -15.20 -10.14 6.76
C LEU A 10 -14.24 -10.69 5.71
N ARG A 11 -13.93 -11.99 5.79
CA ARG A 11 -13.09 -12.71 4.82
C ARG A 11 -13.69 -12.71 3.43
N ALA A 12 -14.98 -12.94 3.28
CA ALA A 12 -15.68 -12.86 2.00
C ALA A 12 -15.60 -11.45 1.40
N THR A 13 -15.75 -10.42 2.24
CA THR A 13 -15.63 -9.02 1.82
C THR A 13 -14.21 -8.69 1.35
N VAL A 14 -13.18 -9.12 2.08
CA VAL A 14 -11.77 -8.95 1.68
C VAL A 14 -11.48 -9.68 0.38
N ARG A 15 -11.92 -10.94 0.23
CA ARG A 15 -11.73 -11.73 -1.00
C ARG A 15 -12.30 -11.02 -2.24
N ILE A 16 -13.51 -10.48 -2.13
CA ILE A 16 -14.12 -9.70 -3.22
C ILE A 16 -13.35 -8.42 -3.49
N TYR A 17 -12.88 -7.73 -2.46
CA TYR A 17 -12.05 -6.53 -2.63
C TYR A 17 -10.74 -6.84 -3.37
N LEU A 18 -10.02 -7.90 -2.97
CA LEU A 18 -8.81 -8.35 -3.66
C LEU A 18 -9.09 -8.72 -5.12
N LYS A 19 -10.22 -9.42 -5.38
CA LYS A 19 -10.65 -9.72 -6.75
C LYS A 19 -10.81 -8.44 -7.57
N MET A 20 -11.54 -7.45 -7.07
CA MET A 20 -11.71 -6.16 -7.78
C MET A 20 -10.37 -5.46 -8.02
N SER A 21 -9.47 -5.47 -7.04
CA SER A 21 -8.13 -4.90 -7.18
C SER A 21 -7.33 -5.58 -8.29
N THR A 22 -7.36 -6.92 -8.36
CA THR A 22 -6.73 -7.66 -9.46
C THR A 22 -7.36 -7.37 -10.81
N GLN A 23 -8.70 -7.30 -10.89
CA GLN A 23 -9.40 -6.95 -12.13
C GLN A 23 -9.00 -5.55 -12.61
N GLU A 24 -8.94 -4.57 -11.70
CA GLU A 24 -8.53 -3.20 -12.03
C GLU A 24 -7.09 -3.13 -12.54
N GLN A 25 -6.15 -3.83 -11.88
CA GLN A 25 -4.75 -3.89 -12.32
C GLN A 25 -4.59 -4.51 -13.72
N LYS A 26 -5.48 -5.43 -14.10
CA LYS A 26 -5.50 -6.03 -15.44
C LYS A 26 -6.28 -5.21 -16.48
N GLY A 27 -6.86 -4.07 -16.09
CA GLY A 27 -7.75 -3.29 -16.96
C GLY A 27 -9.10 -3.97 -17.23
N GLU A 28 -9.47 -5.00 -16.47
CA GLU A 28 -10.75 -5.70 -16.59
C GLU A 28 -11.87 -4.88 -15.96
N LYS A 29 -13.01 -4.79 -16.65
CA LYS A 29 -14.20 -4.11 -16.12
C LYS A 29 -14.88 -4.96 -15.04
N PHE A 30 -15.38 -4.31 -13.99
CA PHE A 30 -16.20 -4.94 -12.96
C PHE A 30 -17.29 -4.00 -12.43
N ASN A 31 -18.33 -4.58 -11.80
CA ASN A 31 -19.43 -3.82 -11.21
C ASN A 31 -19.43 -3.94 -9.68
N LYS A 32 -18.98 -2.88 -9.00
CA LYS A 32 -18.95 -2.77 -7.54
C LYS A 32 -20.31 -3.07 -6.88
N LYS A 33 -21.40 -2.49 -7.40
CA LYS A 33 -22.76 -2.69 -6.85
C LYS A 33 -23.24 -4.13 -6.98
N ALA A 34 -22.81 -4.87 -8.01
CA ALA A 34 -23.15 -6.28 -8.15
C ALA A 34 -22.50 -7.11 -7.02
N TYR A 35 -21.26 -6.80 -6.66
CA TYR A 35 -20.58 -7.45 -5.53
C TYR A 35 -21.22 -7.10 -4.18
N TYR A 36 -21.65 -5.84 -3.97
CA TYR A 36 -22.35 -5.45 -2.74
C TYR A 36 -23.68 -6.19 -2.58
N ARG A 37 -24.46 -6.29 -3.68
CA ARG A 37 -25.72 -7.06 -3.72
C ARG A 37 -25.50 -8.52 -3.37
N LYS A 38 -24.46 -9.14 -3.93
CA LYS A 38 -24.11 -10.54 -3.63
C LYS A 38 -23.84 -10.74 -2.13
N LEU A 39 -22.96 -9.92 -1.54
CA LEU A 39 -22.64 -10.01 -0.11
C LEU A 39 -23.87 -9.72 0.77
N SER A 40 -24.70 -8.76 0.35
CA SER A 40 -25.94 -8.40 1.04
C SER A 40 -26.94 -9.56 1.08
N GLN A 41 -27.11 -10.28 -0.02
CA GLN A 41 -27.97 -11.46 -0.08
C GLN A 41 -27.42 -12.61 0.77
N GLU A 42 -26.10 -12.76 0.85
CA GLU A 42 -25.45 -13.86 1.55
C GLU A 42 -25.40 -13.67 3.08
N TYR A 43 -25.14 -12.45 3.56
CA TYR A 43 -24.89 -12.18 4.99
C TYR A 43 -25.85 -11.16 5.61
N GLY A 44 -26.82 -10.62 4.85
CA GLY A 44 -27.95 -9.85 5.36
C GLY A 44 -27.67 -8.39 5.73
N ARG A 45 -26.45 -7.85 5.54
CA ARG A 45 -26.20 -6.40 5.70
C ARG A 45 -26.59 -5.62 4.45
N THR A 46 -26.79 -4.32 4.58
CA THR A 46 -27.09 -3.44 3.44
C THR A 46 -25.89 -3.32 2.50
N GLU A 47 -26.13 -3.07 1.21
CA GLU A 47 -25.06 -2.79 0.23
C GLU A 47 -24.12 -1.66 0.69
N LYS A 48 -24.68 -0.62 1.30
CA LYS A 48 -23.92 0.52 1.84
C LYS A 48 -22.94 0.11 2.94
N ALA A 49 -23.28 -0.90 3.75
CA ALA A 49 -22.37 -1.42 4.77
C ALA A 49 -21.15 -2.10 4.15
N TYR A 50 -21.32 -2.84 3.04
CA TYR A 50 -20.19 -3.46 2.32
C TYR A 50 -19.34 -2.42 1.59
N GLU A 51 -19.95 -1.41 0.97
CA GLU A 51 -19.21 -0.30 0.38
C GLU A 51 -18.29 0.36 1.42
N TYR A 52 -18.84 0.69 2.59
CA TYR A 52 -18.07 1.31 3.67
C TYR A 52 -16.99 0.39 4.23
N ARG A 53 -17.28 -0.90 4.39
CA ARG A 53 -16.27 -1.88 4.81
C ARG A 53 -15.13 -1.98 3.80
N MET A 54 -15.42 -1.93 2.51
CA MET A 54 -14.41 -1.91 1.46
C MET A 54 -13.61 -0.59 1.41
N GLN A 55 -14.19 0.53 1.79
CA GLN A 55 -13.45 1.77 2.03
C GLN A 55 -12.50 1.64 3.24
N ASN A 56 -12.86 0.89 4.29
CA ASN A 56 -11.91 0.57 5.36
C ASN A 56 -10.78 -0.33 4.86
N ILE A 57 -11.08 -1.33 4.02
CA ILE A 57 -10.04 -2.17 3.39
C ILE A 57 -9.11 -1.30 2.52
N SER A 58 -9.65 -0.31 1.82
CA SER A 58 -8.86 0.67 1.05
C SER A 58 -7.92 1.48 1.94
N TYR A 59 -8.34 1.80 3.17
CA TYR A 59 -7.46 2.42 4.16
C TYR A 59 -6.34 1.50 4.63
N ILE A 60 -6.61 0.20 4.83
CA ILE A 60 -5.55 -0.78 5.13
C ILE A 60 -4.56 -0.88 3.96
N PHE A 61 -5.04 -0.87 2.72
CA PHE A 61 -4.18 -0.81 1.53
C PHE A 61 -3.29 0.43 1.54
N ALA A 62 -3.83 1.61 1.86
CA ALA A 62 -3.06 2.84 1.98
C ALA A 62 -1.98 2.79 3.08
N LEU A 63 -2.26 2.14 4.22
CA LEU A 63 -1.27 1.92 5.29
C LEU A 63 -0.17 0.94 4.86
N LEU A 64 -0.49 -0.06 4.04
CA LEU A 64 0.49 -0.91 3.35
C LEU A 64 1.19 -0.17 2.19
N GLY A 65 0.89 1.11 2.02
CA GLY A 65 1.38 1.98 0.97
C GLY A 65 0.86 1.61 -0.42
N ARG A 66 -0.17 0.78 -0.60
CA ARG A 66 -0.64 0.27 -1.90
C ARG A 66 -1.78 1.14 -2.45
N SER A 67 -1.94 1.17 -3.76
CA SER A 67 -3.13 1.73 -4.42
C SER A 67 -4.37 0.92 -4.05
N TRP A 68 -5.52 1.59 -3.95
CA TRP A 68 -6.82 0.98 -3.65
C TRP A 68 -7.74 0.99 -4.86
N VAL A 69 -8.82 0.21 -4.80
CA VAL A 69 -9.80 0.09 -5.90
C VAL A 69 -10.44 1.45 -6.21
N SER A 70 -10.47 1.83 -7.47
CA SER A 70 -10.94 3.16 -7.89
C SER A 70 -12.37 3.45 -7.45
N GLY A 71 -12.58 4.64 -6.90
CA GLY A 71 -13.85 5.08 -6.32
C GLY A 71 -14.20 4.44 -4.97
N LEU A 72 -13.31 3.68 -4.34
CA LEU A 72 -13.41 3.28 -2.93
C LEU A 72 -12.36 4.04 -2.11
N LYS A 73 -12.64 5.32 -1.86
CA LYS A 73 -11.69 6.18 -1.11
C LYS A 73 -11.45 5.62 0.30
N PRO A 74 -10.19 5.58 0.78
CA PRO A 74 -9.84 5.15 2.14
C PRO A 74 -10.68 5.83 3.23
N ALA A 75 -11.42 5.04 4.01
CA ALA A 75 -12.16 5.50 5.17
C ALA A 75 -11.46 5.08 6.47
N LYS A 76 -11.05 6.06 7.29
CA LYS A 76 -10.26 5.87 8.52
C LYS A 76 -11.07 5.37 9.73
N ASN A 77 -12.37 5.15 9.57
CA ASN A 77 -13.27 4.72 10.64
C ASN A 77 -13.15 3.22 10.89
N VAL A 78 -11.98 2.81 11.36
CA VAL A 78 -11.65 1.44 11.73
C VAL A 78 -10.73 1.49 12.95
N GLY A 79 -11.02 0.69 13.96
CA GLY A 79 -10.17 0.57 15.15
C GLY A 79 -9.07 -0.49 14.95
N ARG A 80 -8.02 -0.42 15.76
CA ARG A 80 -6.85 -1.32 15.70
C ARG A 80 -7.23 -2.80 15.56
N VAL A 81 -8.08 -3.32 16.44
CA VAL A 81 -8.50 -4.73 16.43
C VAL A 81 -9.11 -5.18 15.10
N ILE A 82 -9.95 -4.34 14.48
CA ILE A 82 -10.55 -4.68 13.18
C ILE A 82 -9.55 -4.46 12.03
N GLY A 83 -8.69 -3.46 12.14
CA GLY A 83 -7.61 -3.23 11.18
C GLY A 83 -6.65 -4.41 11.10
N ASP A 84 -6.18 -4.91 12.24
CA ASP A 84 -5.33 -6.09 12.35
C ASP A 84 -6.00 -7.33 11.76
N LYS A 85 -7.30 -7.53 12.04
CA LYS A 85 -8.07 -8.63 11.43
C LYS A 85 -8.15 -8.52 9.91
N ILE A 86 -8.42 -7.33 9.37
CA ILE A 86 -8.47 -7.12 7.91
C ILE A 86 -7.09 -7.38 7.29
N GLU A 87 -6.03 -6.84 7.89
CA GLU A 87 -4.65 -7.02 7.43
C GLU A 87 -4.25 -8.50 7.43
N GLY A 88 -4.55 -9.22 8.51
CA GLY A 88 -4.26 -10.65 8.64
C GLY A 88 -4.96 -11.49 7.56
N ILE A 89 -6.24 -11.20 7.28
CA ILE A 89 -6.97 -11.86 6.18
C ILE A 89 -6.34 -11.55 4.81
N ILE A 90 -5.94 -10.29 4.57
CA ILE A 90 -5.23 -9.92 3.33
C ILE A 90 -3.92 -10.71 3.22
N ALA A 91 -3.13 -10.75 4.31
CA ALA A 91 -1.84 -11.41 4.35
C ALA A 91 -1.96 -12.91 4.04
N GLU A 92 -2.95 -13.58 4.64
CA GLU A 92 -3.25 -14.99 4.41
C GLU A 92 -3.64 -15.25 2.94
N LEU A 93 -4.57 -14.46 2.39
CA LEU A 93 -5.03 -14.60 1.01
C LEU A 93 -3.93 -14.31 -0.03
N GLU A 94 -2.93 -13.50 0.33
CA GLU A 94 -1.76 -13.18 -0.51
C GLU A 94 -0.55 -14.08 -0.24
N ASN A 95 -0.69 -15.04 0.68
CA ASN A 95 0.39 -15.92 1.15
C ASN A 95 1.65 -15.11 1.52
N ARG A 96 1.48 -14.15 2.41
CA ARG A 96 2.56 -13.35 3.00
C ARG A 96 2.40 -13.26 4.51
N PRO A 97 3.49 -12.95 5.25
CA PRO A 97 3.40 -12.62 6.66
C PRO A 97 2.51 -11.39 6.90
N SER A 98 1.82 -11.35 8.04
CA SER A 98 1.07 -10.19 8.50
C SER A 98 2.02 -9.03 8.82
N ASN A 99 1.52 -7.81 8.64
CA ASN A 99 2.27 -6.60 8.95
C ASN A 99 1.74 -5.97 10.27
N PRO A 100 2.48 -6.09 11.38
CA PRO A 100 2.04 -5.57 12.68
C PRO A 100 1.93 -4.04 12.73
N ASP A 101 2.56 -3.33 11.79
CA ASP A 101 2.55 -1.86 11.76
C ASP A 101 1.17 -1.31 11.41
N VAL A 102 0.32 -2.06 10.71
CA VAL A 102 -1.00 -1.55 10.29
C VAL A 102 -1.88 -1.19 11.50
N GLY A 103 -2.04 -2.09 12.46
CA GLY A 103 -2.80 -1.81 13.68
C GLY A 103 -2.19 -0.69 14.51
N PHE A 104 -0.85 -0.65 14.55
CA PHE A 104 -0.13 0.40 15.25
C PHE A 104 -0.37 1.78 14.63
N GLU A 105 -0.29 1.91 13.30
CA GLU A 105 -0.56 3.17 12.58
C GLU A 105 -2.02 3.65 12.75
N ILE A 106 -2.98 2.72 12.83
CA ILE A 106 -4.37 3.05 13.16
C ILE A 106 -4.47 3.68 14.55
N GLU A 107 -3.76 3.10 15.52
CA GLU A 107 -3.71 3.59 16.89
C GLU A 107 -3.00 4.95 16.98
N VAL A 108 -1.84 5.12 16.33
CA VAL A 108 -1.13 6.40 16.21
C VAL A 108 -2.06 7.47 15.64
N SER A 109 -2.77 7.19 14.55
CA SER A 109 -3.73 8.14 13.97
C SER A 109 -4.87 8.51 14.93
N SER A 110 -5.27 7.59 15.81
CA SER A 110 -6.28 7.86 16.83
C SER A 110 -5.80 8.83 17.90
N TYR A 111 -4.51 8.79 18.25
CA TYR A 111 -3.89 9.72 19.19
C TYR A 111 -3.62 11.09 18.56
N GLN A 112 -3.18 11.14 17.30
CA GLN A 112 -2.95 12.41 16.57
C GLN A 112 -4.21 13.28 16.45
N LYS A 113 -5.41 12.69 16.49
CA LYS A 113 -6.69 13.43 16.48
C LYS A 113 -7.06 14.04 17.82
N ARG A 114 -6.41 13.61 18.90
CA ARG A 114 -6.67 14.09 20.26
C ARG A 114 -5.71 15.23 20.56
N LYS A 115 -6.17 16.20 21.35
CA LYS A 115 -5.26 17.18 21.94
C LYS A 115 -4.47 16.47 23.05
N ALA A 116 -3.15 16.38 22.90
CA ALA A 116 -2.30 15.84 23.94
C ALA A 116 -2.37 16.76 25.19
N THR A 117 -2.60 16.16 26.35
CA THR A 117 -2.58 16.88 27.64
C THR A 117 -1.19 16.80 28.26
N ASP A 118 -0.56 15.63 28.18
CA ASP A 118 0.71 15.33 28.85
C ASP A 118 1.69 14.61 27.91
N LYS A 119 2.99 14.76 28.19
CA LYS A 119 4.05 14.04 27.48
C LYS A 119 4.05 12.58 27.94
N PRO A 120 3.99 11.59 27.02
CA PRO A 120 4.03 10.18 27.42
C PRO A 120 5.40 9.78 27.95
N GLU A 121 5.44 8.87 28.92
CA GLU A 121 6.68 8.34 29.51
C GLU A 121 7.46 7.43 28.54
N GLY A 122 6.75 6.74 27.64
CA GLY A 122 7.35 5.79 26.69
C GLY A 122 7.52 4.38 27.28
N ILE A 123 8.35 3.56 26.64
CA ILE A 123 8.68 2.21 27.08
C ILE A 123 10.20 2.13 27.23
N ASN A 124 10.70 2.02 28.46
CA ASN A 124 12.14 1.99 28.74
C ASN A 124 12.82 0.70 28.26
N GLU A 125 12.11 -0.42 28.36
CA GLU A 125 12.60 -1.75 27.94
C GLU A 125 11.63 -2.37 26.92
N PRO A 126 11.73 -2.00 25.63
CA PRO A 126 10.82 -2.51 24.61
C PRO A 126 11.00 -4.01 24.40
N LYS A 127 9.88 -4.74 24.28
CA LYS A 127 9.90 -6.16 23.96
C LYS A 127 10.30 -6.37 22.50
N VAL A 128 11.24 -7.28 22.27
CA VAL A 128 11.63 -7.71 20.92
C VAL A 128 10.60 -8.70 20.38
N ASN A 129 10.10 -8.44 19.16
CA ASN A 129 9.24 -9.36 18.43
C ASN A 129 9.94 -9.75 17.12
N TYR A 130 9.95 -11.05 16.82
CA TYR A 130 10.46 -11.57 15.55
C TYR A 130 9.32 -11.76 14.57
N SER A 131 9.51 -11.30 13.33
CA SER A 131 8.56 -11.51 12.23
C SER A 131 9.31 -12.05 11.02
N SER A 132 8.64 -12.91 10.25
CA SER A 132 9.13 -13.31 8.94
C SER A 132 8.79 -12.23 7.92
N ILE A 133 9.68 -12.01 6.97
CA ILE A 133 9.44 -11.11 5.83
C ILE A 133 9.53 -11.89 4.53
N ARG A 134 8.72 -11.50 3.55
CA ARG A 134 8.83 -12.02 2.18
C ARG A 134 9.85 -11.17 1.43
N VAL A 135 10.93 -11.79 0.97
CA VAL A 135 11.99 -11.13 0.20
C VAL A 135 11.95 -11.65 -1.24
N TYR A 136 12.11 -10.74 -2.20
CA TYR A 136 12.25 -11.07 -3.61
C TYR A 136 13.72 -10.99 -4.00
N GLU A 137 14.18 -11.96 -4.79
CA GLU A 137 15.47 -11.84 -5.48
C GLU A 137 15.42 -10.66 -6.44
N ARG A 138 16.55 -9.95 -6.55
CA ARG A 138 16.67 -8.74 -7.35
C ARG A 138 17.98 -8.73 -8.12
N SER A 139 17.90 -8.34 -9.38
CA SER A 139 19.00 -8.11 -10.28
C SER A 139 19.78 -6.86 -9.87
N ALA A 140 21.00 -7.09 -9.37
CA ALA A 140 21.96 -6.01 -9.13
C ALA A 140 22.23 -5.19 -10.40
N LYS A 141 22.17 -5.83 -11.59
CA LYS A 141 22.36 -5.17 -12.88
C LYS A 141 21.25 -4.15 -13.17
N VAL A 142 19.98 -4.51 -12.95
CA VAL A 142 18.84 -3.60 -13.14
C VAL A 142 18.97 -2.40 -12.21
N LYS A 143 19.19 -2.64 -10.90
CA LYS A 143 19.38 -1.55 -9.93
C LYS A 143 20.54 -0.62 -10.33
N ALA A 144 21.70 -1.18 -10.68
CA ALA A 144 22.87 -0.38 -11.05
C ALA A 144 22.63 0.44 -12.31
N TRP A 145 22.00 -0.16 -13.33
CA TRP A 145 21.68 0.51 -14.58
C TRP A 145 20.73 1.70 -14.33
N VAL A 146 19.66 1.52 -13.55
CA VAL A 146 18.66 2.57 -13.26
C VAL A 146 19.28 3.75 -12.51
N LEU A 147 20.10 3.46 -11.50
CA LEU A 147 20.80 4.50 -10.74
C LEU A 147 21.84 5.25 -11.57
N ASN A 148 22.55 4.55 -12.48
CA ASN A 148 23.51 5.18 -13.36
C ASN A 148 22.83 6.05 -14.44
N ARG A 149 21.72 5.59 -15.05
CA ARG A 149 20.92 6.37 -16.01
C ARG A 149 20.47 7.69 -15.42
N ALA A 150 19.99 7.65 -14.18
CA ALA A 150 19.48 8.81 -13.47
C ALA A 150 20.56 9.87 -13.18
N ASN A 151 21.85 9.50 -13.23
CA ASN A 151 22.99 10.40 -13.04
C ASN A 151 22.85 11.33 -11.82
N GLY A 152 22.36 10.78 -10.70
CA GLY A 152 22.17 11.53 -9.47
C GLY A 152 20.98 12.48 -9.44
N VAL A 153 20.10 12.46 -10.46
CA VAL A 153 18.87 13.25 -10.52
C VAL A 153 17.66 12.35 -10.30
N CYS A 154 16.74 12.77 -9.43
CA CYS A 154 15.48 12.05 -9.20
C CYS A 154 14.60 12.05 -10.46
N GLU A 155 14.15 10.87 -10.90
CA GLU A 155 13.34 10.74 -12.12
C GLU A 155 11.88 11.21 -11.97
N LEU A 156 11.47 11.69 -10.79
CA LEU A 156 10.13 12.28 -10.55
C LEU A 156 10.17 13.80 -10.33
N CYS A 157 10.93 14.27 -9.35
CA CYS A 157 10.98 15.71 -9.02
C CYS A 157 12.05 16.47 -9.80
N LEU A 158 12.96 15.78 -10.48
CA LEU A 158 14.07 16.35 -11.25
C LEU A 158 15.12 17.09 -10.39
N ASP A 159 15.03 17.00 -9.06
CA ASP A 159 16.05 17.52 -8.16
C ASP A 159 17.26 16.58 -8.09
N GLN A 160 18.41 17.16 -7.76
CA GLN A 160 19.63 16.41 -7.43
C GLN A 160 19.40 15.52 -6.20
N ALA A 161 20.15 14.43 -6.12
CA ALA A 161 20.17 13.55 -4.96
C ALA A 161 20.43 14.36 -3.67
N PRO A 162 19.73 14.07 -2.57
CA PRO A 162 19.78 14.89 -1.37
C PRO A 162 21.15 14.86 -0.66
N PHE A 163 21.94 13.82 -0.89
CA PHE A 163 23.28 13.68 -0.33
C PHE A 163 24.12 12.67 -1.12
N THR A 164 25.41 12.63 -0.82
CA THR A 164 26.34 11.63 -1.35
C THR A 164 26.45 10.47 -0.36
N ALA A 165 26.30 9.23 -0.86
CA ALA A 165 26.44 8.01 -0.07
C ALA A 165 27.91 7.78 0.33
N LEU A 166 28.14 6.90 1.31
CA LEU A 166 29.50 6.48 1.71
C LEU A 166 30.34 5.95 0.54
N SER A 167 29.70 5.40 -0.50
CA SER A 167 30.35 4.96 -1.73
C SER A 167 30.86 6.10 -2.62
N GLY A 168 30.64 7.37 -2.26
CA GLY A 168 30.97 8.54 -3.07
C GLY A 168 29.96 8.84 -4.19
N LYS A 169 28.87 8.08 -4.30
CA LYS A 169 27.84 8.27 -5.33
C LYS A 169 26.63 9.08 -4.81
N PRO A 170 25.93 9.85 -5.66
CA PRO A 170 24.65 10.47 -5.32
C PRO A 170 23.63 9.44 -4.80
N TYR A 171 22.95 9.73 -3.69
CA TYR A 171 22.01 8.79 -3.07
C TYR A 171 20.60 8.88 -3.68
N LEU A 172 20.22 7.87 -4.45
CA LEU A 172 18.85 7.62 -4.92
C LEU A 172 18.45 6.17 -4.62
N GLU A 173 17.14 5.95 -4.55
CA GLU A 173 16.52 4.64 -4.30
C GLU A 173 15.88 4.13 -5.59
N ALA A 174 16.25 2.91 -6.02
CA ALA A 174 15.57 2.24 -7.13
C ALA A 174 14.20 1.72 -6.67
N HIS A 175 13.14 2.10 -7.39
CA HIS A 175 11.75 1.78 -7.08
C HIS A 175 11.10 1.06 -8.27
N HIS A 176 10.45 -0.07 -8.00
CA HIS A 176 9.57 -0.76 -8.94
C HIS A 176 8.20 -0.08 -8.99
N VAL A 177 7.85 0.51 -10.13
CA VAL A 177 6.61 1.30 -10.30
C VAL A 177 5.39 0.42 -10.09
N ARG A 178 5.32 -0.75 -10.76
CA ARG A 178 4.50 -1.88 -10.31
C ARG A 178 5.35 -2.74 -9.38
N ARG A 179 4.94 -2.81 -8.12
CA ARG A 179 5.72 -3.50 -7.09
C ARG A 179 5.81 -5.00 -7.35
N LEU A 180 6.94 -5.59 -6.95
CA LEU A 180 7.12 -7.04 -6.94
C LEU A 180 6.03 -7.76 -6.13
N SER A 181 5.59 -7.17 -5.01
CA SER A 181 4.47 -7.70 -4.20
C SER A 181 3.10 -7.62 -4.86
N SER A 182 2.98 -6.88 -5.96
CA SER A 182 1.81 -6.82 -6.83
C SER A 182 2.05 -7.50 -8.18
N GLY A 183 3.07 -8.37 -8.24
CA GLY A 183 3.42 -9.16 -9.43
C GLY A 183 4.15 -8.37 -10.51
N GLY A 184 4.74 -7.23 -10.19
CA GLY A 184 5.56 -6.50 -11.15
C GLY A 184 6.91 -7.14 -11.42
N SER A 185 7.52 -6.82 -12.56
CA SER A 185 8.80 -7.38 -13.00
C SER A 185 9.99 -6.64 -12.41
N ASP A 186 11.11 -7.35 -12.18
CA ASP A 186 12.39 -6.72 -11.85
C ASP A 186 13.15 -6.38 -13.14
N SER A 187 12.62 -5.41 -13.88
CA SER A 187 13.11 -4.98 -15.18
C SER A 187 13.43 -3.49 -15.18
N VAL A 188 14.22 -3.05 -16.16
CA VAL A 188 14.48 -1.63 -16.39
C VAL A 188 13.18 -0.88 -16.69
N SER A 189 12.28 -1.48 -17.47
CA SER A 189 11.02 -0.85 -17.88
C SER A 189 9.96 -0.74 -16.78
N ASN A 190 10.24 -1.30 -15.60
CA ASN A 190 9.41 -1.13 -14.42
C ASN A 190 10.16 -0.42 -13.27
N CYS A 191 11.39 0.07 -13.49
CA CYS A 191 12.20 0.65 -12.43
C CYS A 191 12.60 2.12 -12.68
N VAL A 192 12.55 2.91 -11.62
CA VAL A 192 13.01 4.31 -11.59
C VAL A 192 13.93 4.60 -10.41
N ALA A 193 14.82 5.57 -10.54
CA ALA A 193 15.64 6.11 -9.46
C ALA A 193 14.97 7.36 -8.86
N LEU A 194 14.70 7.32 -7.56
CA LEU A 194 13.98 8.39 -6.86
C LEU A 194 14.75 8.88 -5.65
N CYS A 195 14.59 10.16 -5.30
CA CYS A 195 14.99 10.63 -3.99
C CYS A 195 14.08 9.99 -2.91
N PRO A 196 14.55 9.88 -1.65
CA PRO A 196 13.78 9.26 -0.57
C PRO A 196 12.37 9.85 -0.40
N ASN A 197 12.22 11.17 -0.56
CA ASN A 197 10.93 11.85 -0.44
C ASN A 197 9.97 11.43 -1.57
N CYS A 198 10.44 11.45 -2.82
CA CYS A 198 9.65 11.02 -3.97
C CYS A 198 9.27 9.54 -3.87
N HIS A 199 10.22 8.69 -3.48
CA HIS A 199 9.96 7.26 -3.29
C HIS A 199 8.84 7.05 -2.27
N ARG A 200 8.93 7.64 -1.07
CA ARG A 200 7.88 7.52 -0.05
C ARG A 200 6.55 8.13 -0.49
N SER A 201 6.57 9.19 -1.28
CA SER A 201 5.34 9.81 -1.81
C SER A 201 4.55 8.88 -2.74
N LEU A 202 5.23 8.03 -3.54
CA LEU A 202 4.57 7.01 -4.37
C LEU A 202 3.92 5.89 -3.56
N HIS A 203 4.33 5.71 -2.30
CA HIS A 203 3.72 4.74 -1.39
C HIS A 203 2.56 5.34 -0.61
N TYR A 204 2.73 6.54 -0.03
CA TYR A 204 1.86 7.01 1.06
C TYR A 204 1.11 8.30 0.74
N SER A 205 1.43 9.00 -0.35
CA SER A 205 0.72 10.23 -0.70
C SER A 205 -0.72 9.94 -1.11
N ILE A 206 -1.63 10.85 -0.78
CA ILE A 206 -2.99 10.87 -1.35
C ILE A 206 -2.98 10.99 -2.88
N ASN A 207 -1.90 11.57 -3.43
CA ASN A 207 -1.69 11.77 -4.85
C ASN A 207 -0.80 10.67 -5.48
N ALA A 208 -0.53 9.57 -4.78
CA ALA A 208 0.40 8.53 -5.24
C ALA A 208 0.10 8.05 -6.67
N GLN A 209 -1.18 7.80 -6.99
CA GLN A 209 -1.57 7.36 -8.33
C GLN A 209 -1.25 8.41 -9.42
N GLN A 210 -1.51 9.69 -9.14
CA GLN A 210 -1.21 10.77 -10.07
C GLN A 210 0.31 10.93 -10.29
N LEU A 211 1.11 10.71 -9.24
CA LEU A 211 2.56 10.72 -9.33
C LEU A 211 3.09 9.53 -10.15
N ILE A 212 2.48 8.35 -10.01
CA ILE A 212 2.79 7.17 -10.84
C ILE A 212 2.44 7.45 -12.31
N ASP A 213 1.27 8.03 -12.58
CA ASP A 213 0.87 8.35 -13.96
C ASP A 213 1.81 9.40 -14.58
N LYS A 214 2.19 10.42 -13.80
CA LYS A 214 3.22 11.40 -14.20
C LYS A 214 4.58 10.74 -14.52
N LEU A 215 4.98 9.70 -13.77
CA LEU A 215 6.22 8.97 -14.08
C LEU A 215 6.16 8.29 -15.45
N TYR A 216 5.04 7.62 -15.77
CA TYR A 216 4.86 6.99 -17.09
C TYR A 216 4.82 8.02 -18.22
N GLU A 217 4.33 9.23 -17.98
CA GLU A 217 4.34 10.31 -18.98
C GLU A 217 5.75 10.88 -19.21
N MET A 218 6.57 10.97 -18.16
CA MET A 218 7.88 11.63 -18.20
C MET A 218 9.03 10.70 -18.55
N ASN A 219 8.93 9.42 -18.23
CA ASN A 219 10.03 8.46 -18.38
C ASN A 219 9.73 7.48 -19.53
N PRO A 220 10.31 7.68 -20.72
CA PRO A 220 10.00 6.88 -21.91
C PRO A 220 10.48 5.43 -21.81
N GLU A 221 11.31 5.11 -20.81
CA GLU A 221 11.79 3.76 -20.57
C GLU A 221 10.76 2.91 -19.82
N LEU A 222 9.72 3.52 -19.24
CA LEU A 222 8.69 2.80 -18.50
C LEU A 222 7.63 2.20 -19.41
N GLU A 223 7.30 0.94 -19.17
CA GLU A 223 6.24 0.21 -19.85
C GLU A 223 5.19 -0.24 -18.82
N ARG A 224 3.90 -0.04 -19.12
CA ARG A 224 2.83 -0.49 -18.23
C ARG A 224 2.65 -2.00 -18.35
N GLU A 225 2.74 -2.68 -17.21
CA GLU A 225 2.55 -4.14 -17.06
C GLU A 225 1.35 -4.52 -16.20
#